data_AF-A0A384JI60-F1
#
_entry.id   AF-A0A384JI60-F1
#
_cell.length_a   1.000
_cell.length_b   1.000
_cell.length_c   1.000
_cell.angle_alpha   90.00
_cell.angle_beta   90.00
_cell.angle_gamma   90.00
#
_symmetry.space_group_name_H-M   'P 1'
#
loop_
_entity.id
_entity.type
_entity.pdbx_description
1 polymer ?
#
loop_
_entity_poly.entity_id
_entity_poly.type
_entity_poly.pdbx_seq_one_letter_code
_entity_poly.pdbx_strand_id
1 'polypeptide(L)'
;MSSRAATSAPAADDKIAALKKVLYDECFESFEDNPTFFQEDLFELKVLPNDDVAMLLAVTQGLTNDKLFKVVQDSQRGIGWKLRTQEEAKNYRSLSSEQEIVYALIDEAGQEGIWTKTIKARSNLHDAVFRTALKHLETKHLISEMKSVEARNRKMYIKSSLQPSDRATGGAWYTDNELDEEFITQISHILFDHIHRKSFYKSSLASLRRPKKVMGKKMSSEEAKALRDKTLGSRVKIEDVTEDDAIDGARRHYDALLPMPPGYQGYPTLNELTSFIENSGATAMTLTAQDIQQLLDILIFDNKIERVLAGPEGVCYRAVRKGFREEQEGGPFSALTDVPCGHCPVVDLCEEGGPVGPSTCEYFQTWLNI
;
A
#
# COMPACT_ATOMS: atom_id res chain seq x y z
N MET A 1 8.31 80.92 18.56
CA MET A 1 7.36 79.79 18.46
C MET A 1 7.94 78.80 17.47
N SER A 2 8.51 77.69 17.94
CA SER A 2 8.76 76.51 17.12
C SER A 2 8.75 75.27 18.01
N SER A 3 7.87 74.37 17.60
CA SER A 3 7.54 73.01 18.03
C SER A 3 8.49 72.25 18.96
N ARG A 4 7.91 71.74 20.06
CA ARG A 4 8.32 70.50 20.73
C ARG A 4 8.14 69.33 19.76
N ALA A 5 9.23 68.67 19.36
CA ALA A 5 9.19 67.37 18.69
C ALA A 5 9.42 66.26 19.74
N ALA A 6 8.46 65.33 19.81
CA ALA A 6 8.45 64.19 20.72
C ALA A 6 9.60 63.22 20.41
N THR A 7 10.35 62.86 21.44
CA THR A 7 11.41 61.84 21.40
C THR A 7 11.16 60.85 22.54
N SER A 8 10.30 59.85 22.31
CA SER A 8 10.20 58.65 23.17
C SER A 8 9.29 57.59 22.52
N ALA A 9 9.83 56.71 21.68
CA ALA A 9 9.12 55.52 21.16
C ALA A 9 9.96 54.25 20.86
N PRO A 10 11.32 54.22 20.82
CA PRO A 10 12.01 53.00 20.35
C PRO A 10 12.05 51.85 21.38
N ALA A 11 11.93 52.14 22.68
CA ALA A 11 12.08 51.12 23.73
C ALA A 11 10.85 50.20 23.91
N ALA A 12 9.68 50.58 23.39
CA ALA A 12 8.47 49.75 23.48
C ALA A 12 8.42 48.71 22.35
N ASP A 13 8.82 49.10 21.14
CA ASP A 13 8.85 48.20 19.98
C ASP A 13 9.89 47.08 20.12
N ASP A 14 11.06 47.37 20.70
CA ASP A 14 12.09 46.36 20.97
C ASP A 14 11.63 45.34 22.02
N LYS A 15 10.87 45.79 23.03
CA LYS A 15 10.27 44.89 24.03
C LYS A 15 9.20 44.00 23.41
N ILE A 16 8.37 44.55 22.52
CA ILE A 16 7.36 43.77 21.79
C ILE A 16 8.04 42.74 20.88
N ALA A 17 9.12 43.09 20.18
CA ALA A 17 9.86 42.17 19.33
C ALA A 17 10.54 41.02 20.10
N ALA A 18 11.06 41.29 21.30
CA ALA A 18 11.59 40.25 22.18
C ALA A 18 10.48 39.33 22.71
N LEU A 19 9.36 39.90 23.17
CA LEU A 19 8.20 39.14 23.65
C LEU A 19 7.57 38.26 22.56
N LYS A 20 7.56 38.71 21.30
CA LYS A 20 7.11 37.90 20.16
C LYS A 20 7.89 36.59 20.04
N LYS A 21 9.23 36.65 20.15
CA LYS A 21 10.08 35.47 20.01
C LYS A 21 9.88 34.51 21.18
N VAL A 22 9.90 35.03 22.41
CA VAL A 22 9.70 34.23 23.63
C VAL A 22 8.32 33.57 23.62
N LEU A 23 7.27 34.31 23.25
CA LEU A 23 5.92 33.73 23.16
C LEU A 23 5.84 32.65 22.08
N TYR A 24 6.48 32.84 20.92
CA TYR A 24 6.50 31.84 19.86
C TYR A 24 7.22 30.56 20.30
N ASP A 25 8.39 30.70 20.95
CA ASP A 25 9.18 29.55 21.41
C ASP A 25 8.43 28.77 22.51
N GLU A 26 7.83 29.48 23.49
CA GLU A 26 7.06 28.85 24.57
C GLU A 26 5.78 28.15 24.06
N CYS A 27 5.08 28.76 23.10
CA CYS A 27 3.93 28.14 22.45
C CYS A 27 4.34 26.88 21.67
N PHE A 28 5.53 26.87 21.06
CA PHE A 28 6.02 25.72 20.33
C PHE A 28 6.39 24.55 21.25
N GLU A 29 6.90 24.84 22.45
CA GLU A 29 7.22 23.82 23.46
C GLU A 29 5.99 23.30 24.21
N SER A 30 4.99 24.15 24.47
CA SER A 30 3.84 23.80 25.31
C SER A 30 2.71 23.07 24.55
N PHE A 31 2.57 23.28 23.24
CA PHE A 31 1.48 22.73 22.45
C PHE A 31 1.97 21.61 21.51
N GLU A 32 2.06 20.39 22.03
CA GLU A 32 2.27 19.18 21.22
C GLU A 32 1.10 19.00 20.21
N ASP A 33 1.40 18.56 18.99
CA ASP A 33 0.45 18.35 17.87
C ASP A 33 -0.28 19.58 17.29
N ASN A 34 0.14 20.80 17.63
CA ASN A 34 -0.39 22.05 17.07
C ASN A 34 -1.95 22.19 17.17
N PRO A 35 -2.53 22.07 18.37
CA PRO A 35 -3.94 22.34 18.61
C PRO A 35 -4.32 23.80 18.27
N THR A 36 -5.61 24.03 18.06
CA THR A 36 -6.13 25.41 18.01
C THR A 36 -6.18 25.94 19.44
N PHE A 37 -5.37 26.94 19.75
CA PHE A 37 -5.32 27.58 21.06
C PHE A 37 -6.03 28.92 21.04
N PHE A 38 -6.55 29.32 22.20
CA PHE A 38 -7.34 30.52 22.40
C PHE A 38 -6.59 31.52 23.29
N GLN A 39 -7.23 32.67 23.51
CA GLN A 39 -6.66 33.72 24.34
C GLN A 39 -6.41 33.24 25.79
N GLU A 40 -7.25 32.35 26.31
CA GLU A 40 -7.12 31.76 27.66
C GLU A 40 -5.83 30.94 27.79
N ASP A 41 -5.56 30.07 26.82
CA ASP A 41 -4.37 29.22 26.80
C ASP A 41 -3.07 30.05 26.73
N LEU A 42 -3.10 31.19 26.03
CA LEU A 42 -1.96 32.12 25.97
C LEU A 42 -1.69 32.83 27.31
N PHE A 43 -2.71 33.04 28.14
CA PHE A 43 -2.52 33.58 29.49
C PHE A 43 -1.95 32.53 30.44
N GLU A 44 -2.31 31.26 30.28
CA GLU A 44 -1.80 30.17 31.11
C GLU A 44 -0.27 29.99 30.99
N LEU A 45 0.31 30.33 29.83
CA LEU A 45 1.76 30.30 29.59
C LEU A 45 2.56 31.32 30.43
N LYS A 46 1.89 32.31 31.07
CA LYS A 46 2.53 33.33 31.95
C LYS A 46 3.74 34.06 31.36
N VAL A 47 3.83 34.14 30.04
CA VAL A 47 4.97 34.78 29.32
C VAL A 47 4.95 36.31 29.44
N LEU A 48 3.78 36.91 29.73
CA LEU A 48 3.62 38.36 29.78
C LEU A 48 3.81 38.95 31.18
N PRO A 49 4.55 40.06 31.32
CA PRO A 49 4.58 40.82 32.56
C PRO A 49 3.21 41.47 32.81
N ASN A 50 2.53 41.07 33.88
CA ASN A 50 1.27 41.63 34.41
C ASN A 50 -0.03 41.35 33.62
N ASP A 51 -0.10 40.29 32.82
CA ASP A 51 -1.33 39.87 32.11
C ASP A 51 -2.03 41.01 31.32
N ASP A 52 -1.23 41.94 30.77
CA ASP A 52 -1.77 43.06 29.99
C ASP A 52 -2.33 42.56 28.65
N VAL A 53 -3.65 42.51 28.58
CA VAL A 53 -4.44 42.09 27.40
C VAL A 53 -4.07 42.91 26.16
N ALA A 54 -3.80 44.20 26.29
CA ALA A 54 -3.48 45.07 25.16
C ALA A 54 -2.13 44.72 24.55
N MET A 55 -1.14 44.40 25.39
CA MET A 55 0.18 43.96 24.96
C MET A 55 0.14 42.57 24.33
N LEU A 56 -0.64 41.64 24.91
CA LEU A 56 -0.86 40.32 24.29
C LEU A 56 -1.45 40.47 22.89
N LEU A 57 -2.48 41.30 22.74
CA LEU A 57 -3.17 41.50 21.47
C LEU A 57 -2.25 42.17 20.43
N ALA A 58 -1.39 43.11 20.84
CA ALA A 58 -0.38 43.69 19.96
C ALA A 58 0.70 42.68 19.54
N VAL A 59 1.14 41.82 20.46
CA VAL A 59 2.11 40.75 20.18
C VAL A 59 1.51 39.69 19.26
N THR A 60 0.29 39.21 19.53
CA THR A 60 -0.40 38.20 18.71
C THR A 60 -0.77 38.74 17.33
N GLN A 61 -1.22 40.00 17.21
CA GLN A 61 -1.39 40.67 15.92
C GLN A 61 -0.06 40.78 15.18
N GLY A 62 1.02 41.12 15.89
CA GLY A 62 2.36 41.14 15.33
C GLY A 62 2.82 39.78 14.82
N LEU A 63 2.59 38.70 15.57
CA LEU A 63 2.89 37.31 15.16
C LEU A 63 2.00 36.86 13.99
N THR A 64 0.76 37.34 13.93
CA THR A 64 -0.16 37.11 12.81
C THR A 64 0.30 37.83 11.54
N ASN A 65 0.75 39.08 11.65
CA ASN A 65 1.34 39.83 10.54
C ASN A 65 2.64 39.17 10.06
N ASP A 66 3.40 38.61 11.00
CA ASP A 66 4.60 37.83 10.74
C ASP A 66 4.30 36.43 10.16
N LYS A 67 3.02 36.07 10.02
CA LYS A 67 2.50 34.80 9.49
C LYS A 67 2.88 33.56 10.31
N LEU A 68 3.36 33.77 11.54
CA LEU A 68 3.68 32.70 12.50
C LEU A 68 2.41 32.14 13.14
N PHE A 69 1.39 32.98 13.34
CA PHE A 69 0.08 32.56 13.81
C PHE A 69 -0.92 32.51 12.65
N LYS A 70 -1.59 31.37 12.48
CA LYS A 70 -2.75 31.20 11.58
C LYS A 70 -4.01 31.46 12.39
N VAL A 71 -4.80 32.47 12.01
CA VAL A 71 -6.10 32.72 12.62
C VAL A 71 -7.09 31.65 12.13
N VAL A 72 -7.72 30.96 13.07
CA VAL A 72 -8.75 29.96 12.80
C VAL A 72 -10.03 30.41 13.51
N GLN A 73 -11.14 30.44 12.77
CA GLN A 73 -12.44 30.69 13.38
C GLN A 73 -13.06 29.36 13.78
N ASP A 74 -13.31 29.18 15.07
CA ASP A 74 -14.05 28.06 15.60
C ASP A 74 -15.50 28.47 15.90
N SER A 75 -16.45 27.61 15.54
CA SER A 75 -17.88 27.93 15.60
C SER A 75 -18.42 28.03 17.03
N GLN A 76 -17.71 27.46 18.01
CA GLN A 76 -18.15 27.43 19.41
C GLN A 76 -17.36 28.38 20.33
N ARG A 77 -16.06 28.57 20.08
CA ARG A 77 -15.17 29.32 20.97
C ARG A 77 -14.66 30.65 20.40
N GLY A 78 -15.05 31.00 19.17
CA GLY A 78 -14.69 32.27 18.54
C GLY A 78 -13.36 32.20 17.79
N ILE A 79 -12.52 33.23 17.92
CA ILE A 79 -11.26 33.34 17.18
C ILE A 79 -10.15 32.63 17.96
N GLY A 80 -9.56 31.61 17.36
CA GLY A 80 -8.37 30.93 17.85
C GLY A 80 -7.18 31.08 16.91
N TRP A 81 -6.03 30.57 17.34
CA TRP A 81 -4.80 30.56 16.58
C TRP A 81 -4.22 29.15 16.47
N LYS A 82 -3.52 28.90 15.36
CA LYS A 82 -2.64 27.74 15.17
C LYS A 82 -1.22 28.22 14.89
N LEU A 83 -0.23 27.45 15.32
CA LEU A 83 1.17 27.74 15.07
C LEU A 83 1.56 27.31 13.65
N ARG A 84 2.40 28.11 13.01
CA ARG A 84 3.11 27.74 11.78
C ARG A 84 4.59 27.72 12.06
N THR A 85 5.32 26.84 11.40
CA THR A 85 6.78 26.83 11.52
C THR A 85 7.37 28.11 10.91
N GLN A 86 8.57 28.48 11.35
CA GLN A 86 9.27 29.65 10.80
C GLN A 86 9.52 29.53 9.29
N GLU A 87 9.66 28.31 8.78
CA GLU A 87 9.84 28.02 7.36
C GLU A 87 8.55 28.28 6.57
N GLU A 88 7.42 27.82 7.08
CA GLU A 88 6.12 28.09 6.48
C GLU A 88 5.81 29.58 6.49
N ALA A 89 6.07 30.28 7.60
CA ALA A 89 5.86 31.72 7.71
C ALA A 89 6.69 32.52 6.68
N LYS A 90 7.94 32.10 6.42
CA LYS A 90 8.77 32.69 5.34
C LYS A 90 8.16 32.44 3.96
N ASN A 91 7.65 31.23 3.71
CA ASN A 91 6.98 30.91 2.46
C ASN A 91 5.76 31.82 2.26
N TYR A 92 4.89 31.96 3.27
CA TYR A 92 3.72 32.85 3.25
C TYR A 92 4.08 34.32 3.02
N ARG A 93 5.15 34.83 3.65
CA ARG A 93 5.62 36.21 3.46
C ARG A 93 6.08 36.50 2.03
N SER A 94 6.53 35.48 1.30
CA SER A 94 7.00 35.63 -0.08
C SER A 94 5.87 35.65 -1.12
N LEU A 95 4.63 35.41 -0.70
CA LEU A 95 3.47 35.24 -1.58
C LEU A 95 2.63 36.53 -1.65
N SER A 96 1.96 36.74 -2.80
CA SER A 96 0.92 37.76 -2.91
C SER A 96 -0.34 37.36 -2.13
N SER A 97 -1.25 38.31 -1.90
CA SER A 97 -2.54 38.03 -1.25
C SER A 97 -3.35 36.95 -1.98
N GLU A 98 -3.37 36.95 -3.31
CA GLU A 98 -4.09 35.94 -4.10
C GLU A 98 -3.43 34.57 -4.03
N GLN A 99 -2.09 34.54 -4.04
CA GLN A 99 -1.31 33.30 -3.92
C GLN A 99 -1.44 32.70 -2.52
N GLU A 100 -1.47 33.53 -1.48
CA GLU A 100 -1.67 33.12 -0.09
C GLU A 100 -3.02 32.40 0.08
N ILE A 101 -4.10 32.94 -0.50
CA ILE A 101 -5.44 32.32 -0.44
C ILE A 101 -5.41 30.92 -1.07
N VAL A 102 -4.82 30.78 -2.26
CA VAL A 102 -4.73 29.49 -2.96
C VAL A 102 -3.89 28.49 -2.16
N TYR A 103 -2.74 28.92 -1.63
CA TYR A 103 -1.86 28.06 -0.84
C TYR A 103 -2.51 27.64 0.49
N ALA A 104 -3.22 28.53 1.17
CA ALA A 104 -3.95 28.21 2.40
C ALA A 104 -5.04 27.14 2.19
N LEU A 105 -5.76 27.19 1.08
CA LEU A 105 -6.77 26.18 0.73
C LEU A 105 -6.17 24.79 0.48
N ILE A 106 -4.93 24.74 -0.02
CA ILE A 106 -4.21 23.48 -0.27
C ILE A 106 -3.63 22.94 1.02
N ASP A 107 -3.09 23.82 1.88
CA ASP A 107 -2.61 23.46 3.21
C ASP A 107 -3.73 22.88 4.09
N GLU A 108 -4.95 23.42 3.98
CA GLU A 108 -6.14 22.89 4.65
C GLU A 108 -6.59 21.52 4.14
N ALA A 109 -6.26 21.17 2.89
CA ALA A 109 -6.59 19.87 2.34
C ALA A 109 -5.64 18.75 2.78
N GLY A 110 -4.47 19.11 3.32
CA GLY A 110 -3.49 18.16 3.87
C GLY A 110 -3.09 17.07 2.87
N GLN A 111 -3.11 15.82 3.33
CA GLN A 111 -2.63 14.64 2.58
C GLN A 111 -3.62 14.11 1.53
N GLU A 112 -4.88 14.52 1.54
CA GLU A 112 -5.86 14.10 0.52
C GLU A 112 -5.75 14.93 -0.77
N GLY A 113 -5.11 16.09 -0.68
CA GLY A 113 -5.01 17.05 -1.77
C GLY A 113 -6.36 17.68 -2.13
N ILE A 114 -6.34 18.68 -3.02
CA ILE A 114 -7.57 19.41 -3.40
C ILE A 114 -7.71 19.55 -4.92
N TRP A 115 -8.93 19.39 -5.40
CA TRP A 115 -9.27 19.48 -6.80
C TRP A 115 -9.26 20.93 -7.31
N THR A 116 -8.62 21.16 -8.46
CA THR A 116 -8.55 22.47 -9.15
C THR A 116 -9.87 23.25 -9.20
N LYS A 117 -11.00 22.60 -9.53
CA LYS A 117 -12.30 23.28 -9.57
C LYS A 117 -12.78 23.71 -8.18
N THR A 118 -12.50 22.93 -7.16
CA THR A 118 -12.82 23.25 -5.77
C THR A 118 -12.00 24.43 -5.27
N ILE A 119 -10.71 24.50 -5.60
CA ILE A 119 -9.85 25.64 -5.28
C ILE A 119 -10.40 26.90 -5.95
N LYS A 120 -10.78 26.82 -7.23
CA LYS A 120 -11.35 27.95 -7.97
C LYS A 120 -12.67 28.42 -7.36
N ALA A 121 -13.56 27.49 -6.98
CA ALA A 121 -14.84 27.82 -6.37
C ALA A 121 -14.68 28.49 -4.99
N ARG A 122 -13.70 28.05 -4.18
CA ARG A 122 -13.46 28.62 -2.84
C ARG A 122 -12.64 29.91 -2.86
N SER A 123 -11.66 30.03 -3.75
CA SER A 123 -10.81 31.23 -3.85
C SER A 123 -11.53 32.43 -4.47
N ASN A 124 -12.60 32.20 -5.25
CA ASN A 124 -13.36 33.24 -5.95
C ASN A 124 -12.48 34.20 -6.79
N LEU A 125 -11.35 33.69 -7.29
CA LEU A 125 -10.40 34.45 -8.11
C LEU A 125 -10.74 34.34 -9.61
N HIS A 126 -10.38 35.38 -10.36
CA HIS A 126 -10.49 35.37 -11.81
C HIS A 126 -9.54 34.32 -12.43
N ASP A 127 -9.97 33.68 -13.53
CA ASP A 127 -9.29 32.50 -14.10
C ASP A 127 -7.82 32.77 -14.47
N ALA A 128 -7.51 33.96 -15.01
CA ALA A 128 -6.16 34.35 -15.37
C ALA A 128 -5.23 34.49 -14.15
N VAL A 129 -5.75 35.08 -13.06
CA VAL A 129 -5.01 35.29 -11.81
C VAL A 129 -4.79 33.94 -11.12
N PHE A 130 -5.81 33.10 -11.08
CA PHE A 130 -5.75 31.75 -10.53
C PHE A 130 -4.69 30.87 -11.22
N ARG A 131 -4.67 30.84 -12.56
CA ARG A 131 -3.65 30.08 -13.32
C ARG A 131 -2.24 30.60 -13.09
N THR A 132 -2.08 31.92 -12.95
CA THR A 132 -0.78 32.55 -12.69
C THR A 132 -0.28 32.24 -11.27
N ALA A 133 -1.19 32.24 -10.29
CA ALA A 133 -0.89 31.88 -8.91
C ALA A 133 -0.45 30.42 -8.79
N LEU A 134 -1.18 29.48 -9.42
CA LEU A 134 -0.79 28.06 -9.43
C LEU A 134 0.60 27.85 -10.04
N LYS A 135 0.87 28.44 -11.21
CA LYS A 135 2.20 28.34 -11.85
C LYS A 135 3.31 28.89 -10.96
N HIS A 136 3.07 30.02 -10.28
CA HIS A 136 4.07 30.59 -9.37
C HIS A 136 4.38 29.68 -8.17
N LEU A 137 3.34 29.07 -7.60
CA LEU A 137 3.48 28.17 -6.46
C LEU A 137 4.17 26.84 -6.86
N GLU A 138 3.92 26.38 -8.09
CA GLU A 138 4.61 25.23 -8.70
C GLU A 138 6.08 25.54 -8.98
N THR A 139 6.40 26.70 -9.57
CA THR A 139 7.80 27.14 -9.80
C THR A 139 8.58 27.29 -8.50
N LYS A 140 7.93 27.72 -7.41
CA LYS A 140 8.55 27.80 -6.08
C LYS A 140 8.63 26.45 -5.36
N HIS A 141 8.16 25.35 -5.98
CA HIS A 141 8.09 24.02 -5.37
C HIS A 141 7.37 23.99 -4.01
N LEU A 142 6.34 24.84 -3.84
CA LEU A 142 5.49 24.81 -2.64
C LEU A 142 4.31 23.85 -2.79
N ILE A 143 3.94 23.54 -4.04
CA ILE A 143 2.81 22.68 -4.42
C ILE A 143 3.31 21.70 -5.49
N SER A 144 2.80 20.48 -5.43
CA SER A 144 2.98 19.43 -6.45
C SER A 144 1.63 19.04 -7.05
N GLU A 145 1.59 18.78 -8.36
CA GLU A 145 0.42 18.15 -9.01
C GLU A 145 0.39 16.67 -8.63
N MET A 146 -0.78 16.19 -8.18
CA MET A 146 -1.01 14.78 -7.91
C MET A 146 -2.20 14.29 -8.74
N LYS A 147 -2.16 13.02 -9.13
CA LYS A 147 -3.30 12.30 -9.67
C LYS A 147 -3.86 11.43 -8.55
N SER A 148 -5.18 11.26 -8.53
CA SER A 148 -5.86 10.39 -7.57
C SER A 148 -6.33 9.13 -8.29
N VAL A 149 -6.17 7.98 -7.63
CA VAL A 149 -6.61 6.67 -8.15
C VAL A 149 -8.14 6.64 -8.32
N GLU A 150 -8.89 7.17 -7.35
CA GLU A 150 -10.36 7.25 -7.41
C GLU A 150 -10.84 8.16 -8.54
N ALA A 151 -10.08 9.20 -8.85
CA ALA A 151 -10.47 10.25 -9.78
C ALA A 151 -9.40 10.55 -10.84
N ARG A 152 -9.10 9.54 -11.67
CA ARG A 152 -8.08 9.58 -12.74
C ARG A 152 -8.09 10.82 -13.65
N ASN A 153 -9.27 11.42 -13.88
CA ASN A 153 -9.42 12.60 -14.75
C ASN A 153 -9.38 13.96 -14.01
N ARG A 154 -9.20 13.97 -12.69
CA ARG A 154 -9.18 15.20 -11.88
C ARG A 154 -7.74 15.61 -11.57
N LYS A 155 -7.40 16.86 -11.92
CA LYS A 155 -6.14 17.49 -11.52
C LYS A 155 -6.22 17.95 -10.08
N MET A 156 -5.46 17.30 -9.21
CA MET A 156 -5.38 17.57 -7.79
C MET A 156 -4.03 18.23 -7.47
N TYR A 157 -4.00 19.05 -6.42
CA TYR A 157 -2.78 19.68 -5.93
C TYR A 157 -2.59 19.37 -4.45
N ILE A 158 -1.34 19.12 -4.07
CA ILE A 158 -0.91 18.85 -2.69
C ILE A 158 0.30 19.71 -2.35
N LYS A 159 0.49 20.03 -1.06
CA LYS A 159 1.71 20.69 -0.58
C LYS A 159 2.92 19.80 -0.86
N SER A 160 3.99 20.35 -1.42
CA SER A 160 5.18 19.58 -1.82
C SER A 160 5.89 18.87 -0.66
N SER A 161 5.75 19.40 0.55
CA SER A 161 6.32 18.80 1.76
C SER A 161 5.50 17.62 2.30
N LEU A 162 4.28 17.39 1.80
CA LEU A 162 3.40 16.33 2.27
C LEU A 162 3.36 15.18 1.26
N GLN A 163 3.52 13.97 1.76
CA GLN A 163 3.23 12.78 0.97
C GLN A 163 1.71 12.61 0.83
N PRO A 164 1.21 12.25 -0.37
CA PRO A 164 -0.18 11.86 -0.55
C PRO A 164 -0.56 10.72 0.40
N SER A 165 -1.79 10.76 0.91
CA SER A 165 -2.35 9.65 1.68
C SER A 165 -2.52 8.39 0.82
N ASP A 166 -2.38 7.21 1.43
CA ASP A 166 -2.56 5.90 0.76
C ASP A 166 -3.92 5.77 0.07
N ARG A 167 -4.97 6.38 0.63
CA ARG A 167 -6.29 6.41 -0.01
C ARG A 167 -6.27 7.15 -1.36
N ALA A 168 -5.48 8.21 -1.48
CA ALA A 168 -5.39 8.99 -2.70
C ALA A 168 -4.45 8.35 -3.74
N THR A 169 -3.34 7.74 -3.30
CA THR A 169 -2.35 7.05 -4.15
C THR A 169 -2.67 5.58 -4.42
N GLY A 170 -3.65 4.99 -3.73
CA GLY A 170 -4.01 3.57 -3.85
C GLY A 170 -3.16 2.63 -2.97
N GLY A 171 -2.20 3.17 -2.22
CA GLY A 171 -1.32 2.41 -1.32
C GLY A 171 -0.20 1.68 -2.04
N ALA A 172 0.33 0.64 -1.40
CA ALA A 172 1.56 -0.04 -1.81
C ALA A 172 1.47 -0.84 -3.13
N TRP A 173 0.27 -0.99 -3.68
CA TRP A 173 -0.01 -1.83 -4.85
C TRP A 173 -0.10 -1.04 -6.16
N TYR A 174 0.13 0.27 -6.12
CA TYR A 174 0.01 1.15 -7.27
C TYR A 174 1.35 1.77 -7.64
N THR A 175 1.69 1.67 -8.92
CA THR A 175 2.84 2.33 -9.54
C THR A 175 2.29 3.28 -10.60
N ASP A 176 2.69 4.55 -10.58
CA ASP A 176 2.26 5.56 -11.57
C ASP A 176 0.73 5.71 -11.77
N ASN A 177 -0.07 5.42 -10.74
CA ASN A 177 -1.55 5.39 -10.72
C ASN A 177 -2.19 4.20 -11.45
N GLU A 178 -1.41 3.17 -11.76
CA GLU A 178 -1.91 1.88 -12.26
C GLU A 178 -1.65 0.81 -11.20
N LEU A 179 -2.56 -0.15 -11.11
CA LEU A 179 -2.43 -1.27 -10.17
C LEU A 179 -1.40 -2.24 -10.73
N ASP A 180 -0.37 -2.54 -9.93
CA ASP A 180 0.74 -3.37 -10.35
C ASP A 180 0.40 -4.85 -10.13
N GLU A 181 -0.35 -5.42 -11.09
CA GLU A 181 -0.78 -6.82 -11.05
C GLU A 181 0.40 -7.79 -11.05
N GLU A 182 1.48 -7.45 -11.76
CA GLU A 182 2.70 -8.27 -11.80
C GLU A 182 3.39 -8.31 -10.44
N PHE A 183 3.48 -7.16 -9.77
CA PHE A 183 4.04 -7.09 -8.43
C PHE A 183 3.19 -7.88 -7.42
N ILE A 184 1.86 -7.70 -7.43
CA ILE A 184 0.94 -8.43 -6.55
C ILE A 184 1.08 -9.94 -6.74
N THR A 185 1.11 -10.41 -7.98
CA THR A 185 1.23 -11.84 -8.30
C THR A 185 2.57 -12.41 -7.86
N GLN A 186 3.68 -11.68 -8.08
CA GLN A 186 5.01 -12.10 -7.64
C GLN A 186 5.10 -12.25 -6.12
N ILE A 187 4.63 -11.27 -5.35
CA ILE A 187 4.65 -11.34 -3.88
C ILE A 187 3.72 -12.43 -3.37
N SER A 188 2.55 -12.60 -3.99
CA SER A 188 1.62 -13.70 -3.68
C SER A 188 2.28 -15.07 -3.89
N HIS A 189 3.05 -15.24 -4.96
CA HIS A 189 3.79 -16.48 -5.23
C HIS A 189 4.89 -16.73 -4.19
N ILE A 190 5.66 -15.70 -3.84
CA ILE A 190 6.73 -15.79 -2.83
C ILE A 190 6.15 -16.17 -1.45
N LEU A 191 5.05 -15.55 -1.06
CA LEU A 191 4.32 -15.85 0.18
C LEU A 191 3.80 -17.29 0.16
N PHE A 192 3.10 -17.67 -0.92
CA PHE A 192 2.57 -19.01 -1.07
C PHE A 192 3.67 -20.06 -1.01
N ASP A 193 4.79 -19.87 -1.71
CA ASP A 193 5.91 -20.81 -1.71
C ASP A 193 6.54 -20.97 -0.33
N HIS A 194 6.62 -19.89 0.45
CA HIS A 194 7.11 -19.94 1.83
C HIS A 194 6.17 -20.75 2.72
N ILE A 195 4.86 -20.46 2.66
CA ILE A 195 3.83 -21.16 3.43
C ILE A 195 3.77 -22.63 3.02
N HIS A 196 3.76 -22.93 1.73
CA HIS A 196 3.73 -24.28 1.17
C HIS A 196 4.91 -25.13 1.65
N ARG A 197 6.13 -24.56 1.66
CA ARG A 197 7.33 -25.24 2.18
C ARG A 197 7.24 -25.58 3.68
N LYS A 198 6.61 -24.73 4.48
CA LYS A 198 6.39 -24.96 5.93
C LYS A 198 5.18 -25.87 6.23
N SER A 199 4.30 -26.09 5.24
CA SER A 199 3.02 -26.77 5.46
C SER A 199 3.06 -28.28 5.22
N PHE A 200 4.09 -28.78 4.53
CA PHE A 200 4.20 -30.19 4.15
C PHE A 200 5.54 -30.80 4.53
N TYR A 201 5.49 -32.03 5.04
CA TYR A 201 6.66 -32.87 5.22
C TYR A 201 7.00 -33.55 3.89
N LYS A 202 8.26 -33.39 3.45
CA LYS A 202 8.77 -34.08 2.26
C LYS A 202 9.24 -35.48 2.64
N SER A 203 8.46 -36.49 2.25
CA SER A 203 8.81 -37.89 2.48
C SER A 203 10.08 -38.28 1.73
N SER A 204 11.10 -38.71 2.49
CA SER A 204 12.32 -39.29 1.91
C SER A 204 12.06 -40.60 1.17
N LEU A 205 10.93 -41.29 1.45
CA LEU A 205 10.59 -42.56 0.80
C LEU A 205 10.22 -42.36 -0.67
N ALA A 206 9.61 -41.23 -1.03
CA ALA A 206 9.34 -40.88 -2.43
C ALA A 206 10.62 -40.61 -3.23
N SER A 207 11.71 -40.22 -2.56
CA SER A 207 13.04 -40.03 -3.17
C SER A 207 13.87 -41.32 -3.32
N LEU A 208 13.36 -42.50 -2.90
CA LEU A 208 14.10 -43.77 -2.98
C LEU A 208 14.37 -44.27 -4.42
N ARG A 209 13.85 -43.60 -5.45
CA ARG A 209 14.26 -43.82 -6.85
C ARG A 209 15.56 -43.07 -7.23
N ARG A 210 16.23 -42.39 -6.29
CA ARG A 210 17.58 -41.85 -6.54
C ARG A 210 18.61 -42.98 -6.37
N PRO A 211 19.51 -43.21 -7.35
CA PRO A 211 20.52 -44.25 -7.23
C PRO A 211 21.41 -43.96 -6.00
N LYS A 212 21.70 -45.00 -5.21
CA LYS A 212 22.69 -44.90 -4.13
C LYS A 212 24.01 -44.40 -4.73
N LYS A 213 24.56 -43.32 -4.17
CA LYS A 213 25.87 -42.79 -4.54
C LYS A 213 26.91 -43.90 -4.30
N VAL A 214 27.42 -44.51 -5.37
CA VAL A 214 28.53 -45.47 -5.28
C VAL A 214 29.79 -44.67 -4.93
N MET A 215 30.02 -44.49 -3.64
CA MET A 215 31.27 -43.94 -3.11
C MET A 215 32.36 -44.99 -3.30
N GLY A 216 33.40 -44.67 -4.09
CA GLY A 216 34.67 -45.41 -4.01
C GLY A 216 35.35 -45.87 -5.30
N LYS A 217 34.90 -45.49 -6.51
CA LYS A 217 35.65 -45.80 -7.74
C LYS A 217 35.81 -44.55 -8.60
N LYS A 218 37.05 -44.10 -8.83
CA LYS A 218 37.39 -43.08 -9.83
C LYS A 218 37.13 -43.71 -11.21
N MET A 219 35.88 -43.64 -11.68
CA MET A 219 35.52 -44.06 -13.04
C MET A 219 35.54 -42.85 -13.95
N SER A 220 35.79 -43.06 -15.24
CA SER A 220 35.77 -41.95 -16.20
C SER A 220 34.37 -41.33 -16.27
N SER A 221 34.29 -40.05 -16.64
CA SER A 221 33.01 -39.34 -16.82
C SER A 221 32.07 -40.09 -17.78
N GLU A 222 32.61 -40.81 -18.75
CA GLU A 222 31.88 -41.58 -19.76
C GLU A 222 31.39 -42.93 -19.21
N GLU A 223 32.21 -43.65 -18.45
CA GLU A 223 31.77 -44.87 -17.76
C GLU A 223 30.68 -44.58 -16.71
N ALA A 224 30.80 -43.46 -16.00
CA ALA A 224 29.79 -43.03 -15.03
C ALA A 224 28.45 -42.67 -15.73
N LYS A 225 28.51 -42.02 -16.90
CA LYS A 225 27.33 -41.75 -17.73
C LYS A 225 26.71 -43.05 -18.26
N ALA A 226 27.50 -43.96 -18.81
CA ALA A 226 27.02 -45.24 -19.33
C ALA A 226 26.38 -46.13 -18.25
N LEU A 227 26.96 -46.19 -17.04
CA LEU A 227 26.36 -46.93 -15.93
C LEU A 227 25.05 -46.31 -15.44
N ARG A 228 24.98 -44.98 -15.41
CA ARG A 228 23.76 -44.23 -15.07
C ARG A 228 22.66 -44.48 -16.09
N ASP A 229 22.98 -44.36 -17.38
CA ASP A 229 22.00 -44.52 -18.44
C ASP A 229 21.52 -45.98 -18.55
N LYS A 230 22.37 -46.95 -18.18
CA LYS A 230 21.97 -48.35 -18.05
C LYS A 230 21.02 -48.62 -16.86
N THR A 231 21.05 -47.80 -15.81
CA THR A 231 20.22 -47.98 -14.61
C THR A 231 18.98 -47.08 -14.56
N LEU A 232 19.03 -45.90 -15.17
CA LEU A 232 17.98 -44.87 -15.11
C LEU A 232 17.46 -44.44 -16.49
N GLY A 233 17.99 -45.01 -17.57
CA GLY A 233 17.74 -44.55 -18.93
C GLY A 233 18.56 -43.30 -19.29
N SER A 234 18.58 -42.97 -20.58
CA SER A 234 19.22 -41.76 -21.10
C SER A 234 18.64 -40.51 -20.43
N ARG A 235 19.47 -39.48 -20.22
CA ARG A 235 19.00 -38.20 -19.68
C ARG A 235 18.03 -37.55 -20.68
N VAL A 236 16.74 -37.58 -20.38
CA VAL A 236 15.71 -36.82 -21.11
C VAL A 236 16.09 -35.35 -21.05
N LYS A 237 16.26 -34.72 -22.23
CA LYS A 237 16.42 -33.27 -22.32
C LYS A 237 15.07 -32.61 -22.02
N ILE A 238 15.07 -31.37 -21.54
CA ILE A 238 13.81 -30.64 -21.24
C ILE A 238 12.90 -30.57 -22.49
N GLU A 239 13.51 -30.55 -23.66
CA GLU A 239 12.86 -30.53 -24.99
C GLU A 239 12.16 -31.86 -25.35
N ASP A 240 12.54 -32.98 -24.72
CA ASP A 240 12.04 -34.33 -25.01
C ASP A 240 11.04 -34.83 -23.94
N VAL A 241 10.62 -33.97 -23.00
CA VAL A 241 9.67 -34.33 -21.93
C VAL A 241 8.27 -34.42 -22.52
N THR A 242 7.69 -35.63 -22.50
CA THR A 242 6.29 -35.83 -22.91
C THR A 242 5.33 -35.29 -21.85
N GLU A 243 4.08 -34.99 -22.24
CA GLU A 243 3.02 -34.59 -21.29
C GLU A 243 2.83 -35.66 -20.22
N ASP A 244 2.87 -36.94 -20.60
CA ASP A 244 2.79 -38.07 -19.68
C ASP A 244 3.95 -38.08 -18.67
N ASP A 245 5.19 -37.81 -19.10
CA ASP A 245 6.34 -37.72 -18.20
C ASP A 245 6.22 -36.57 -17.19
N ALA A 246 5.63 -35.44 -17.62
CA ALA A 246 5.36 -34.29 -16.75
C ALA A 246 4.27 -34.61 -15.72
N ILE A 247 3.20 -35.30 -16.13
CA ILE A 247 2.13 -35.76 -15.23
C ILE A 247 2.69 -36.74 -14.19
N ASP A 248 3.49 -37.70 -14.63
CA ASP A 248 4.13 -38.67 -13.75
C ASP A 248 5.10 -38.03 -12.76
N GLY A 249 5.83 -37.01 -13.21
CA GLY A 249 6.69 -36.18 -12.37
C GLY A 249 5.89 -35.43 -11.28
N ALA A 250 4.79 -34.80 -11.67
CA ALA A 250 3.89 -34.10 -10.76
C ALA A 250 3.27 -35.06 -9.74
N ARG A 251 2.87 -36.26 -10.16
CA ARG A 251 2.31 -37.29 -9.26
C ARG A 251 3.31 -37.75 -8.21
N ARG A 252 4.57 -37.97 -8.62
CA ARG A 252 5.65 -38.31 -7.67
C ARG A 252 5.92 -37.18 -6.69
N HIS A 253 5.83 -35.93 -7.12
CA HIS A 253 5.97 -34.77 -6.25
C HIS A 253 4.81 -34.69 -5.24
N TYR A 254 3.58 -34.89 -5.69
CA TYR A 254 2.39 -34.93 -4.87
C TYR A 254 2.42 -36.02 -3.80
N ASP A 255 2.83 -37.24 -4.18
CA ASP A 255 2.96 -38.37 -3.26
C ASP A 255 4.10 -38.17 -2.25
N ALA A 256 5.09 -37.33 -2.58
CA ALA A 256 6.18 -36.97 -1.68
C ALA A 256 5.77 -35.95 -0.61
N LEU A 257 4.72 -35.15 -0.86
CA LEU A 257 4.24 -34.12 0.06
C LEU A 257 3.19 -34.70 1.00
N LEU A 258 3.59 -34.92 2.25
CA LEU A 258 2.69 -35.41 3.30
C LEU A 258 2.26 -34.24 4.20
N PRO A 259 0.98 -34.21 4.65
CA PRO A 259 0.54 -33.27 5.67
C PRO A 259 1.35 -33.40 6.97
N MET A 260 1.51 -32.28 7.69
CA MET A 260 2.17 -32.29 8.99
C MET A 260 1.34 -33.05 10.04
N PRO A 261 1.98 -33.61 11.10
CA PRO A 261 1.28 -34.34 12.15
C PRO A 261 0.22 -33.49 12.90
N PRO A 262 -0.80 -34.12 13.49
CA PRO A 262 -1.74 -33.45 14.37
C PRO A 262 -1.02 -32.73 15.52
N GLY A 263 -1.35 -31.46 15.75
CA GLY A 263 -0.73 -30.65 16.82
C GLY A 263 0.58 -29.96 16.43
N TYR A 264 1.00 -29.99 15.16
CA TYR A 264 2.13 -29.21 14.68
C TYR A 264 1.85 -27.69 14.83
N GLN A 265 2.79 -26.98 15.47
CA GLN A 265 2.65 -25.56 15.81
C GLN A 265 3.56 -24.63 14.99
N GLY A 266 4.44 -25.17 14.15
CA GLY A 266 5.45 -24.39 13.41
C GLY A 266 4.95 -23.78 12.10
N TYR A 267 3.67 -23.42 12.03
CA TYR A 267 3.10 -22.73 10.87
C TYR A 267 3.42 -21.22 10.95
N PRO A 268 3.71 -20.56 9.82
CA PRO A 268 4.08 -19.15 9.81
C PRO A 268 2.93 -18.23 10.25
N THR A 269 3.25 -17.23 11.07
CA THR A 269 2.34 -16.15 11.47
C THR A 269 2.43 -14.96 10.53
N LEU A 270 1.49 -14.00 10.63
CA LEU A 270 1.54 -12.76 9.85
C LEU A 270 2.85 -11.97 10.08
N ASN A 271 3.31 -11.92 11.34
CA ASN A 271 4.54 -11.23 11.71
C ASN A 271 5.77 -11.91 11.08
N GLU A 272 5.85 -13.26 11.14
CA GLU A 272 6.93 -14.00 10.50
C GLU A 272 6.96 -13.80 8.97
N LEU A 273 5.79 -13.74 8.33
CA LEU A 273 5.68 -13.53 6.88
C LEU A 273 6.07 -12.10 6.50
N THR A 274 5.73 -11.12 7.32
CA THR A 274 6.14 -9.71 7.14
C THR A 274 7.65 -9.58 7.22
N SER A 275 8.27 -10.09 8.28
CA SER A 275 9.72 -10.11 8.40
C SER A 275 10.38 -10.94 7.31
N PHE A 276 9.75 -12.01 6.80
CA PHE A 276 10.29 -12.78 5.69
C PHE A 276 10.34 -11.96 4.40
N ILE A 277 9.29 -11.20 4.07
CA ILE A 277 9.29 -10.35 2.88
C ILE A 277 10.37 -9.26 3.01
N GLU A 278 10.43 -8.58 4.15
CA GLU A 278 11.45 -7.54 4.39
C GLU A 278 12.88 -8.09 4.25
N ASN A 279 13.16 -9.27 4.82
CA ASN A 279 14.48 -9.89 4.75
C ASN A 279 14.79 -10.50 3.38
N SER A 280 13.78 -10.83 2.58
CA SER A 280 13.98 -11.41 1.25
C SER A 280 14.56 -10.42 0.25
N GLY A 281 14.45 -9.11 0.51
CA GLY A 281 14.86 -8.05 -0.42
C GLY A 281 14.10 -8.08 -1.74
N ALA A 282 12.97 -8.77 -1.82
CA ALA A 282 12.18 -8.92 -3.04
C ALA A 282 11.46 -7.62 -3.44
N THR A 283 11.25 -6.70 -2.49
CA THR A 283 10.52 -5.45 -2.71
C THR A 283 11.45 -4.25 -2.49
N ALA A 284 11.41 -3.29 -3.42
CA ALA A 284 12.08 -1.99 -3.21
C ALA A 284 11.31 -1.11 -2.21
N MET A 285 10.01 -1.33 -2.09
CA MET A 285 9.12 -0.64 -1.15
C MET A 285 8.82 -1.50 0.07
N THR A 286 8.71 -0.87 1.24
CA THR A 286 8.32 -1.53 2.50
C THR A 286 6.83 -1.81 2.48
N LEU A 287 6.45 -3.09 2.57
CA LEU A 287 5.05 -3.51 2.68
C LEU A 287 4.65 -3.55 4.16
N THR A 288 3.48 -3.00 4.48
CA THR A 288 2.97 -3.06 5.86
C THR A 288 2.37 -4.42 6.17
N ALA A 289 2.21 -4.75 7.46
CA ALA A 289 1.54 -5.98 7.87
C ALA A 289 0.09 -6.07 7.35
N GLN A 290 -0.59 -4.92 7.17
CA GLN A 290 -1.94 -4.85 6.63
C GLN A 290 -1.97 -5.20 5.14
N ASP A 291 -0.99 -4.75 4.37
CA ASP A 291 -0.86 -5.08 2.95
C ASP A 291 -0.68 -6.59 2.75
N ILE A 292 0.18 -7.21 3.58
CA ILE A 292 0.42 -8.66 3.53
C ILE A 292 -0.84 -9.42 3.95
N GLN A 293 -1.57 -8.94 4.96
CA GLN A 293 -2.84 -9.56 5.35
C GLN A 293 -3.84 -9.59 4.19
N GLN A 294 -3.94 -8.51 3.40
CA GLN A 294 -4.81 -8.48 2.22
C GLN A 294 -4.40 -9.53 1.19
N LEU A 295 -3.10 -9.69 0.92
CA LEU A 295 -2.62 -10.75 0.02
C LEU A 295 -2.93 -12.15 0.54
N LEU A 296 -2.75 -12.38 1.85
CA LEU A 296 -3.10 -13.67 2.45
C LEU A 296 -4.59 -13.95 2.35
N ASP A 297 -5.44 -12.92 2.47
CA ASP A 297 -6.89 -13.05 2.29
C ASP A 297 -7.24 -13.45 0.87
N ILE A 298 -6.60 -12.84 -0.14
CA ILE A 298 -6.73 -13.26 -1.56
C ILE A 298 -6.34 -14.73 -1.73
N LEU A 299 -5.22 -15.16 -1.15
CA LEU A 299 -4.79 -16.57 -1.22
C LEU A 299 -5.76 -17.53 -0.50
N ILE A 300 -6.46 -17.07 0.54
CA ILE A 300 -7.53 -17.83 1.20
C ILE A 300 -8.76 -17.93 0.29
N PHE A 301 -9.15 -16.83 -0.36
CA PHE A 301 -10.26 -16.82 -1.31
C PHE A 301 -9.98 -17.73 -2.53
N ASP A 302 -8.74 -17.79 -2.98
CA ASP A 302 -8.27 -18.72 -4.01
C ASP A 302 -8.22 -20.20 -3.55
N ASN A 303 -8.55 -20.46 -2.27
CA ASN A 303 -8.44 -21.77 -1.63
C ASN A 303 -7.03 -22.38 -1.76
N LYS A 304 -5.99 -21.55 -1.76
CA LYS A 304 -4.58 -21.96 -1.79
C LYS A 304 -4.03 -22.14 -0.38
N ILE A 305 -4.47 -21.32 0.57
CA ILE A 305 -4.07 -21.38 1.98
C ILE A 305 -5.29 -21.34 2.90
N GLU A 306 -5.12 -21.79 4.13
CA GLU A 306 -6.14 -21.75 5.18
C GLU A 306 -5.56 -21.21 6.49
N ARG A 307 -6.41 -20.57 7.29
CA ARG A 307 -6.07 -20.08 8.63
C ARG A 307 -6.21 -21.22 9.64
N VAL A 308 -5.19 -21.40 10.47
CA VAL A 308 -5.16 -22.45 11.50
C VAL A 308 -4.81 -21.83 12.84
N LEU A 309 -5.49 -22.32 13.88
CA LEU A 309 -5.14 -21.96 15.24
C LEU A 309 -3.97 -22.83 15.72
N ALA A 310 -2.77 -22.28 15.61
CA ALA A 310 -1.53 -22.95 15.97
C ALA A 310 -0.57 -21.98 16.68
N GLY A 311 0.14 -22.45 17.70
CA GLY A 311 1.17 -21.73 18.42
C GLY A 311 0.65 -20.79 19.51
N PRO A 312 1.56 -20.07 20.20
CA PRO A 312 1.21 -19.10 21.23
C PRO A 312 0.55 -17.82 20.69
N GLU A 313 0.79 -17.45 19.42
CA GLU A 313 0.20 -16.26 18.77
C GLU A 313 -1.16 -16.50 18.10
N GLY A 314 -1.69 -17.72 18.19
CA GLY A 314 -3.08 -18.02 17.89
C GLY A 314 -3.43 -18.13 16.41
N VAL A 315 -2.97 -17.27 15.50
CA VAL A 315 -3.33 -17.33 14.07
C VAL A 315 -2.12 -17.57 13.18
N CYS A 316 -2.10 -18.73 12.52
CA CYS A 316 -1.09 -19.10 11.53
C CYS A 316 -1.73 -19.48 10.19
N TYR A 317 -0.88 -19.58 9.17
CA TYR A 317 -1.28 -19.92 7.81
C TYR A 317 -0.65 -21.24 7.38
N ARG A 318 -1.45 -22.13 6.78
CA ARG A 318 -0.94 -23.33 6.10
C ARG A 318 -1.49 -23.43 4.69
N ALA A 319 -0.72 -24.06 3.79
CA ALA A 319 -1.17 -24.35 2.44
C ALA A 319 -2.18 -25.50 2.45
N VAL A 320 -3.22 -25.35 1.63
CA VAL A 320 -4.22 -26.40 1.40
C VAL A 320 -3.63 -27.45 0.46
N ARG A 321 -3.76 -28.72 0.82
CA ARG A 321 -3.41 -29.82 -0.08
C ARG A 321 -4.59 -30.10 -0.99
N LYS A 322 -4.51 -29.66 -2.25
CA LYS A 322 -5.54 -29.98 -3.26
C LYS A 322 -5.43 -31.44 -3.69
N GLY A 323 -6.45 -31.98 -4.35
CA GLY A 323 -6.34 -33.29 -4.98
C GLY A 323 -5.33 -33.23 -6.16
N PHE A 324 -4.59 -34.31 -6.43
CA PHE A 324 -3.66 -34.35 -7.56
C PHE A 324 -4.34 -33.99 -8.90
N ARG A 325 -5.58 -34.47 -9.12
CA ARG A 325 -6.37 -34.12 -10.32
C ARG A 325 -6.79 -32.65 -10.33
N GLU A 326 -7.19 -32.12 -9.18
CA GLU A 326 -7.59 -30.71 -9.00
C GLU A 326 -6.44 -29.74 -9.31
N GLU A 327 -5.19 -30.12 -8.98
CA GLU A 327 -4.00 -29.34 -9.33
C GLU A 327 -3.65 -29.36 -10.81
N GLN A 328 -3.93 -30.45 -11.54
CA GLN A 328 -3.62 -30.55 -12.97
C GLN A 328 -4.65 -29.87 -13.88
N GLU A 329 -5.93 -30.01 -13.55
CA GLU A 329 -7.03 -29.62 -14.45
C GLU A 329 -7.75 -28.34 -13.99
N GLY A 330 -7.37 -27.76 -12.85
CA GLY A 330 -7.70 -26.38 -12.49
C GLY A 330 -9.07 -26.17 -11.83
N GLY A 331 -9.47 -27.03 -10.89
CA GLY A 331 -10.66 -26.75 -10.07
C GLY A 331 -11.25 -27.94 -9.31
N PRO A 332 -12.20 -27.68 -8.39
CA PRO A 332 -12.93 -28.73 -7.70
C PRO A 332 -13.76 -29.54 -8.70
N PHE A 333 -13.50 -30.84 -8.75
CA PHE A 333 -14.18 -31.75 -9.66
C PHE A 333 -15.64 -31.98 -9.27
N SER A 334 -16.54 -31.76 -10.22
CA SER A 334 -17.91 -32.26 -10.17
C SER A 334 -18.15 -33.12 -11.41
N ALA A 335 -18.88 -34.22 -11.25
CA ALA A 335 -19.26 -35.07 -12.38
C ALA A 335 -20.04 -34.29 -13.47
N LEU A 336 -20.66 -33.16 -13.10
CA LEU A 336 -21.36 -32.30 -14.05
C LEU A 336 -20.41 -31.46 -14.93
N THR A 337 -19.29 -30.99 -14.37
CA THR A 337 -18.29 -30.19 -15.12
C THR A 337 -17.42 -31.05 -16.04
N ASP A 338 -17.30 -32.36 -15.76
CA ASP A 338 -16.56 -33.31 -16.60
C ASP A 338 -17.29 -33.68 -17.90
N VAL A 339 -18.60 -33.41 -17.95
CA VAL A 339 -19.47 -33.77 -19.09
C VAL A 339 -19.79 -32.49 -19.89
N PRO A 340 -19.83 -32.55 -21.24
CA PRO A 340 -20.12 -31.38 -22.07
C PRO A 340 -21.43 -30.66 -21.71
N CYS A 341 -22.40 -31.36 -21.11
CA CYS A 341 -23.65 -30.78 -20.62
C CYS A 341 -23.45 -29.65 -19.59
N GLY A 342 -22.48 -29.80 -18.68
CA GLY A 342 -22.27 -28.83 -17.59
C GLY A 342 -21.75 -27.48 -18.06
N HIS A 343 -21.18 -27.43 -19.26
CA HIS A 343 -20.66 -26.22 -19.91
C HIS A 343 -21.44 -25.85 -21.17
N CYS A 344 -22.57 -26.52 -21.46
CA CYS A 344 -23.29 -26.35 -22.69
C CYS A 344 -24.02 -24.99 -22.72
N PRO A 345 -23.70 -24.08 -23.66
CA PRO A 345 -24.33 -22.76 -23.73
C PRO A 345 -25.80 -22.81 -24.20
N VAL A 346 -26.23 -23.95 -24.74
CA VAL A 346 -27.57 -24.17 -25.30
C VAL A 346 -28.31 -25.31 -24.58
N VAL A 347 -27.96 -25.57 -23.32
CA VAL A 347 -28.56 -26.66 -22.52
C VAL A 347 -30.09 -26.55 -22.44
N ASP A 348 -30.62 -25.33 -22.36
CA ASP A 348 -32.06 -25.06 -22.28
C ASP A 348 -32.83 -25.42 -23.56
N LEU A 349 -32.13 -25.61 -24.68
CA LEU A 349 -32.71 -25.98 -25.98
C LEU A 349 -32.57 -27.48 -26.28
N CYS A 350 -31.91 -28.24 -25.40
CA CYS A 350 -31.61 -29.65 -25.61
C CYS A 350 -32.80 -30.52 -25.21
N GLU A 351 -33.55 -31.02 -26.19
CA GLU A 351 -34.73 -31.86 -25.98
C GLU A 351 -34.71 -33.09 -26.90
N GLU A 352 -35.30 -34.20 -26.46
CA GLU A 352 -35.42 -35.40 -27.29
C GLU A 352 -36.35 -35.14 -28.49
N GLY A 353 -35.82 -35.27 -29.71
CA GLY A 353 -36.56 -35.01 -30.95
C GLY A 353 -36.64 -33.52 -31.35
N GLY A 354 -36.00 -32.63 -30.59
CA GLY A 354 -35.84 -31.22 -30.92
C GLY A 354 -34.74 -30.95 -31.95
N PRO A 355 -34.57 -29.68 -32.38
CA PRO A 355 -33.49 -29.29 -33.30
C PRO A 355 -32.09 -29.42 -32.67
N VAL A 356 -32.00 -29.32 -31.34
CA VAL A 356 -30.81 -29.63 -30.55
C VAL A 356 -31.22 -30.76 -29.60
N GLY A 357 -30.50 -31.88 -29.66
CA GLY A 357 -30.79 -33.04 -28.82
C GLY A 357 -29.54 -33.85 -28.53
N PRO A 358 -29.58 -34.72 -27.51
CA PRO A 358 -28.41 -35.49 -27.08
C PRO A 358 -27.89 -36.44 -28.16
N SER A 359 -28.77 -36.95 -29.03
CA SER A 359 -28.41 -37.87 -30.12
C SER A 359 -27.67 -37.20 -31.28
N THR A 360 -27.85 -35.89 -31.49
CA THR A 360 -27.24 -35.10 -32.56
C THR A 360 -26.23 -34.07 -32.04
N CYS A 361 -25.85 -34.16 -30.77
CA CYS A 361 -25.02 -33.17 -30.10
C CYS A 361 -23.53 -33.26 -30.53
N GLU A 362 -23.02 -32.21 -31.18
CA GLU A 362 -21.62 -32.10 -31.59
C GLU A 362 -20.64 -32.08 -30.39
N TYR A 363 -21.04 -31.48 -29.26
CA TYR A 363 -20.21 -31.44 -28.05
C TYR A 363 -19.97 -32.85 -27.49
N PHE A 364 -20.97 -33.72 -27.54
CA PHE A 364 -20.84 -35.11 -27.11
C PHE A 364 -20.00 -35.94 -28.08
N GLN A 365 -20.15 -35.74 -29.40
CA GLN A 365 -19.33 -36.42 -30.41
C GLN A 365 -17.85 -36.04 -30.23
N THR A 366 -17.57 -34.75 -30.08
CA THR A 366 -16.21 -34.23 -29.85
C THR A 366 -15.62 -34.77 -28.55
N TRP A 367 -16.39 -34.81 -27.46
CA TRP A 367 -15.93 -35.28 -26.16
C TRP A 367 -15.68 -36.80 -26.12
N LEU A 368 -16.53 -37.59 -26.80
CA LEU A 368 -16.40 -39.05 -26.87
C LEU A 368 -15.44 -39.52 -27.98
N ASN A 369 -14.92 -38.62 -28.82
CA ASN A 369 -14.09 -38.92 -29.99
C ASN A 369 -14.71 -39.98 -30.94
N ILE A 370 -16.02 -39.87 -31.21
CA ILE A 370 -16.79 -40.79 -32.07
C ILE A 370 -17.48 -40.07 -33.22
#